data_AF-A0A3E3I3U7-F1
#
_entry.id   AF-A0A3E3I3U7-F1
#
_cell.length_a   1.000
_cell.length_b   1.000
_cell.length_c   1.000
_cell.angle_alpha   90.00
_cell.angle_beta   90.00
_cell.angle_gamma   90.00
#
_symmetry.space_group_name_H-M   'P 1'
#
loop_
_entity.id
_entity.type
_entity.pdbx_description
1 polymer ?
#
loop_
_entity_poly.entity_id
_entity_poly.type
_entity_poly.pdbx_seq_one_letter_code
_entity_poly.pdbx_strand_id
1 'polypeptide(L)'
;MVIKSAGGWGETENNLVLEGWLGDRIVCRKEVGESRYAAGITARADDTVLYADGDTYDATRITVKAVDNMGNLLPFTQECVEIRLDGPARLLGPARFPLTGGVSSFWIRTVGKTGTVRIGVLGVESKAECTVDVK
;
A
#
# COMPACT_ATOMS: atom_id res chain seq x y z
N MET A 1 22.48 14.56 12.39
CA MET A 1 22.11 13.13 12.24
C MET A 1 22.55 12.41 13.51
N VAL A 2 21.60 11.99 14.35
CA VAL A 2 21.90 11.11 15.50
C VAL A 2 21.47 9.71 15.12
N ILE A 3 22.43 8.82 14.92
CA ILE A 3 22.17 7.39 14.81
C ILE A 3 22.31 6.85 16.24
N LYS A 4 21.20 6.51 16.89
CA LYS A 4 21.29 5.65 18.08
C LYS A 4 21.64 4.26 17.55
N SER A 5 22.83 3.78 17.89
CA SER A 5 23.46 2.58 17.31
C SER A 5 22.52 1.37 17.32
N ALA A 6 22.17 0.84 16.14
CA ALA A 6 21.67 -0.53 16.01
C ALA A 6 22.87 -1.43 15.75
N GLY A 7 23.48 -1.90 16.84
CA GLY A 7 24.51 -2.93 16.85
C GLY A 7 24.23 -3.98 17.92
N GLY A 8 22.97 -4.08 18.38
CA GLY A 8 22.50 -4.89 19.51
C GLY A 8 22.72 -6.40 19.33
N TRP A 9 23.96 -6.83 19.29
CA TRP A 9 24.37 -8.22 19.45
C TRP A 9 24.28 -8.55 20.94
N GLY A 10 23.17 -9.16 21.37
CA GLY A 10 22.94 -9.59 22.76
C GLY A 10 21.98 -8.73 23.58
N GLU A 11 21.36 -7.71 22.97
CA GLU A 11 20.26 -6.95 23.57
C GLU A 11 18.94 -7.75 23.50
N THR A 12 17.99 -7.46 24.39
CA THR A 12 16.67 -8.14 24.40
C THR A 12 15.75 -7.65 23.29
N GLU A 13 15.88 -6.38 22.89
CA GLU A 13 15.18 -5.78 21.76
C GLU A 13 16.11 -4.83 20.97
N ASN A 14 16.09 -4.93 19.64
CA ASN A 14 16.95 -4.15 18.73
C ASN A 14 16.14 -3.47 17.62
N ASN A 15 15.41 -2.42 18.00
CA ASN A 15 14.75 -1.52 17.04
C ASN A 15 15.65 -0.34 16.69
N LEU A 16 15.81 -0.09 15.39
CA LEU A 16 16.45 1.10 14.83
C LEU A 16 15.41 2.20 14.58
N VAL A 17 15.63 3.36 15.21
CA VAL A 17 14.86 4.59 14.95
C VAL A 17 15.71 5.53 14.10
N LEU A 18 15.18 5.93 12.95
CA LEU A 18 15.76 6.90 12.02
C LEU A 18 14.93 8.17 12.03
N GLU A 19 15.52 9.30 12.39
CA GLU A 19 14.85 10.60 12.43
C GLU A 19 15.46 11.58 11.42
N GLY A 20 14.60 12.20 10.60
CA GLY A 20 14.96 13.29 9.70
C GLY A 20 14.69 14.63 10.37
N TRP A 21 15.73 15.47 10.41
CA TRP A 21 15.72 16.77 11.08
C TRP A 21 15.80 17.90 10.06
N LEU A 22 15.01 18.95 10.25
CA LEU A 22 15.10 20.23 9.54
C LEU A 22 15.24 21.34 10.59
N GLY A 23 16.45 21.88 10.73
CA GLY A 23 16.79 22.74 11.85
C GLY A 23 16.74 21.96 13.17
N ASP A 24 15.95 22.46 14.12
CA ASP A 24 15.71 21.88 15.45
C ASP A 24 14.44 21.01 15.50
N ARG A 25 13.76 20.81 14.36
CA ARG A 25 12.51 20.05 14.28
C ARG A 25 12.70 18.70 13.59
N ILE A 26 12.21 17.64 14.23
CA ILE A 26 11.99 16.34 13.60
C ILE A 26 10.82 16.47 12.62
N VAL A 27 11.07 16.18 11.35
CA VAL A 27 10.06 16.27 10.26
C VAL A 27 9.63 14.91 9.74
N CYS A 28 10.44 13.87 9.96
CA CYS A 28 10.06 12.50 9.66
C CYS A 28 10.76 11.52 10.61
N ARG A 29 10.12 10.38 10.87
CA ARG A 29 10.63 9.31 11.72
C ARG A 29 10.29 7.98 11.07
N LYS A 30 11.24 7.04 11.07
CA LYS A 30 11.06 5.67 10.60
C LYS A 30 11.61 4.72 11.63
N GLU A 31 10.87 3.67 11.92
CA GLU A 31 11.28 2.64 12.86
C GLU A 31 11.31 1.29 12.15
N VAL A 32 12.39 0.55 12.35
CA VAL A 32 12.65 -0.75 11.73
C VAL A 32 13.33 -1.62 12.77
N GLY A 33 12.88 -2.85 12.98
CA GLY A 33 13.45 -3.64 14.06
C GLY A 33 12.94 -5.06 14.14
N GLU A 34 13.27 -5.71 15.25
CA GLU A 34 12.94 -7.10 15.53
C GLU A 34 11.61 -7.28 16.24
N SER A 35 11.05 -6.23 16.85
CA SER A 35 9.68 -6.24 17.38
C SER A 35 8.61 -6.25 16.28
N ARG A 36 9.00 -6.48 15.02
CA ARG A 36 8.11 -6.47 13.86
C ARG A 36 7.29 -7.75 13.80
N TYR A 37 6.01 -7.61 13.49
CA TYR A 37 5.13 -8.72 13.15
C TYR A 37 4.24 -8.32 11.96
N ALA A 38 3.79 -9.31 11.21
CA ALA A 38 2.91 -9.06 10.07
C ALA A 38 1.59 -8.44 10.54
N ALA A 39 1.29 -7.22 10.07
CA ALA A 39 0.07 -6.50 10.45
C ALA A 39 -1.03 -6.63 9.41
N GLY A 40 -0.69 -6.89 8.14
CA GLY A 40 -1.64 -7.16 7.08
C GLY A 40 -1.27 -6.49 5.77
N ILE A 41 -2.27 -6.16 4.97
CA ILE A 41 -2.12 -5.47 3.69
C ILE A 41 -2.74 -4.08 3.73
N THR A 42 -2.22 -3.17 2.90
CA THR A 42 -2.78 -1.85 2.65
C THR A 42 -3.00 -1.68 1.15
N ALA A 43 -3.99 -0.88 0.75
CA ALA A 43 -4.28 -0.53 -0.63
C ALA A 43 -4.45 0.99 -0.75
N ARG A 44 -3.76 1.61 -1.72
CA ARG A 44 -3.84 3.06 -1.94
C ARG A 44 -3.88 3.36 -3.42
N ALA A 45 -4.90 4.11 -3.84
CA ALA A 45 -4.96 4.71 -5.16
C ALA A 45 -4.03 5.92 -5.24
N ASP A 46 -3.37 6.10 -6.39
CA ASP A 46 -2.58 7.30 -6.68
C ASP A 46 -3.52 8.51 -6.82
N ASP A 47 -4.57 8.36 -7.63
CA ASP A 47 -5.66 9.31 -7.78
C ASP A 47 -6.97 8.79 -7.15
N THR A 48 -7.64 9.62 -6.35
CA THR A 48 -8.94 9.30 -5.74
C THR A 48 -10.14 9.74 -6.58
N VAL A 49 -9.89 10.45 -7.69
CA VAL A 49 -10.92 10.92 -8.63
C VAL A 49 -10.45 10.63 -10.05
N LEU A 50 -11.34 10.04 -10.86
CA LEU A 50 -11.17 9.86 -12.30
C LEU A 50 -12.29 10.57 -13.06
N TYR A 51 -12.06 10.87 -14.34
CA TYR A 51 -13.05 11.54 -15.19
C TYR A 51 -13.53 10.64 -16.33
N ALA A 52 -14.84 10.61 -16.57
CA ALA A 52 -15.49 9.81 -17.61
C ALA A 52 -15.95 10.61 -18.84
N ASP A 53 -15.68 11.92 -18.88
CA ASP A 53 -16.09 12.86 -19.92
C ASP A 53 -15.06 13.08 -21.04
N GLY A 54 -13.91 12.42 -20.98
CA GLY A 54 -12.86 12.51 -21.99
C GLY A 54 -13.10 11.65 -23.25
N ASP A 55 -12.34 11.94 -24.32
CA ASP A 55 -12.35 11.17 -25.57
C ASP A 55 -11.86 9.72 -25.39
N THR A 56 -11.10 9.45 -24.34
CA THR A 56 -10.58 8.12 -23.96
C THR A 56 -10.89 7.82 -22.50
N TYR A 57 -10.66 6.58 -22.07
CA TYR A 57 -10.77 6.22 -20.66
C TYR A 57 -9.68 6.91 -19.84
N ASP A 58 -10.03 7.25 -18.60
CA ASP A 58 -9.11 7.67 -17.55
C ASP A 58 -8.73 6.47 -16.67
N ALA A 59 -7.57 6.49 -16.02
CA ALA A 59 -7.06 5.35 -15.26
C ALA A 59 -6.14 5.76 -14.11
N THR A 60 -6.27 5.07 -12.98
CA THR A 60 -5.40 5.25 -11.79
C THR A 60 -4.75 3.94 -11.40
N ARG A 61 -3.55 4.04 -10.82
CA ARG A 61 -2.84 2.91 -10.22
C ARG A 61 -3.27 2.76 -8.76
N ILE A 62 -3.45 1.51 -8.33
CA ILE A 62 -3.63 1.16 -6.93
C ILE A 62 -2.44 0.31 -6.50
N THR A 63 -1.72 0.78 -5.48
CA THR A 63 -0.60 0.04 -4.89
C THR A 63 -1.04 -0.72 -3.64
N VAL A 64 -0.75 -2.02 -3.64
CA VAL A 64 -0.99 -2.92 -2.52
C VAL A 64 0.32 -3.25 -1.85
N LYS A 65 0.39 -3.13 -0.52
CA LYS A 65 1.59 -3.43 0.28
C LYS A 65 1.26 -4.36 1.42
N ALA A 66 2.02 -5.44 1.58
CA ALA A 66 2.08 -6.21 2.82
C ALA A 66 3.00 -5.48 3.81
N VAL A 67 2.50 -5.21 5.00
CA VAL A 67 3.19 -4.36 5.98
C VAL A 67 3.28 -5.02 7.36
N ASP A 68 4.34 -4.67 8.09
CA ASP A 68 4.43 -4.91 9.52
C ASP A 68 3.66 -3.87 10.34
N ASN A 69 3.61 -4.06 11.66
CA ASN A 69 3.01 -3.15 12.64
C ASN A 69 3.63 -1.74 12.68
N MET A 70 4.73 -1.52 11.98
CA MET A 70 5.47 -0.26 11.90
C MET A 70 5.35 0.37 10.49
N GLY A 71 4.53 -0.22 9.62
CA GLY A 71 4.31 0.22 8.25
C GLY A 71 5.50 -0.01 7.31
N ASN A 72 6.43 -0.90 7.67
CA ASN A 72 7.49 -1.36 6.76
C ASN A 72 6.96 -2.47 5.87
N LEU A 73 7.50 -2.57 4.65
CA LEU A 73 7.19 -3.70 3.77
C LEU A 73 7.66 -5.02 4.38
N LEU A 74 6.93 -6.10 4.07
CA LEU A 74 7.36 -7.47 4.32
C LEU A 74 7.96 -8.06 3.02
N PRO A 75 9.26 -7.83 2.72
CA PRO A 75 9.82 -8.11 1.38
C PRO A 75 9.83 -9.58 0.99
N PHE A 76 9.86 -10.48 1.98
CA PHE A 76 9.93 -11.93 1.77
C PHE A 76 8.57 -12.63 1.89
N THR A 77 7.48 -11.88 2.07
CA THR A 77 6.13 -12.46 2.09
C THR A 77 5.84 -13.19 0.79
N GLN A 78 5.08 -14.28 0.89
CA GLN A 78 4.58 -15.04 -0.27
C GLN A 78 3.07 -14.79 -0.48
N GLU A 79 2.57 -13.66 0.03
CA GLU A 79 1.16 -13.26 -0.05
C GLU A 79 0.71 -13.08 -1.51
N CYS A 80 -0.49 -13.58 -1.81
CA CYS A 80 -1.14 -13.45 -3.10
C CYS A 80 -2.51 -12.83 -2.87
N VAL A 81 -2.80 -11.74 -3.56
CA VAL A 81 -4.03 -10.97 -3.36
C VAL A 81 -5.02 -11.18 -4.49
N GLU A 82 -6.30 -11.11 -4.17
CA GLU A 82 -7.42 -11.06 -5.10
C GLU A 82 -8.13 -9.71 -5.03
N ILE A 83 -8.39 -9.10 -6.19
CA ILE A 83 -9.08 -7.83 -6.32
C ILE A 83 -10.56 -8.06 -6.57
N ARG A 84 -11.40 -7.39 -5.77
CA ARG A 84 -12.83 -7.23 -5.99
C ARG A 84 -13.14 -5.77 -6.28
N LEU A 85 -13.94 -5.56 -7.32
CA LEU A 85 -14.30 -4.22 -7.77
C LEU A 85 -15.83 -4.12 -7.83
N ASP A 86 -16.37 -3.08 -7.20
CA ASP A 86 -17.80 -2.74 -7.24
C ASP A 86 -17.95 -1.27 -7.67
N GLY A 87 -18.76 -1.00 -8.69
CA GLY A 87 -18.94 0.35 -9.25
C GLY A 87 -18.46 0.52 -10.69
N PRO A 88 -18.50 1.75 -11.24
CA PRO A 88 -18.36 2.02 -12.66
C PRO A 88 -16.88 2.12 -13.11
N ALA A 89 -16.14 1.03 -12.94
CA ALA A 89 -14.78 0.91 -13.49
C ALA A 89 -14.49 -0.52 -13.93
N ARG A 90 -13.36 -0.70 -14.60
CA ARG A 90 -12.87 -2.02 -15.02
C ARG A 90 -11.42 -2.20 -14.60
N LEU A 91 -11.12 -3.38 -14.05
CA LEU A 91 -9.76 -3.81 -13.75
C LEU A 91 -8.96 -4.01 -15.05
N LEU A 92 -7.71 -3.54 -15.05
CA LEU A 92 -6.72 -3.78 -16.09
C LEU A 92 -5.71 -4.81 -15.59
N GLY A 93 -5.65 -5.96 -16.27
CA GLY A 93 -4.80 -7.09 -15.88
C GLY A 93 -5.54 -8.15 -15.05
N PRO A 94 -4.79 -9.10 -14.47
CA PRO A 94 -5.37 -10.20 -13.71
C PRO A 94 -5.95 -9.71 -12.37
N ALA A 95 -7.04 -10.35 -11.93
CA ALA A 95 -7.63 -10.10 -10.60
C ALA A 95 -6.83 -10.71 -9.45
N ARG A 96 -5.91 -11.64 -9.73
CA ARG A 96 -5.09 -12.31 -8.73
C ARG A 96 -3.62 -12.20 -9.08
N PHE A 97 -2.79 -11.78 -8.13
CA PHE A 97 -1.34 -11.63 -8.33
C PHE A 97 -0.56 -11.65 -6.99
N PRO A 98 0.72 -12.07 -7.01
CA PRO A 98 1.56 -12.07 -5.82
C PRO A 98 2.03 -10.66 -5.42
N LEU A 99 2.36 -10.45 -4.15
CA LEU A 99 3.04 -9.26 -3.63
C LEU A 99 4.57 -9.48 -3.61
N THR A 100 5.20 -9.48 -4.78
CA THR A 100 6.65 -9.69 -4.92
C THR A 100 7.43 -8.58 -4.23
N GLY A 101 8.34 -8.91 -3.30
CA GLY A 101 9.02 -7.88 -2.52
C GLY A 101 8.09 -7.18 -1.51
N GLY A 102 6.94 -7.78 -1.19
CA GLY A 102 5.94 -7.22 -0.28
C GLY A 102 5.03 -6.17 -0.91
N VAL A 103 5.13 -5.93 -2.22
CA VAL A 103 4.37 -4.87 -2.91
C VAL A 103 4.05 -5.26 -4.34
N SER A 104 2.83 -4.93 -4.79
CA SER A 104 2.45 -4.99 -6.21
C SER A 104 1.44 -3.88 -6.50
N SER A 105 1.14 -3.64 -7.77
CA SER A 105 0.13 -2.66 -8.17
C SER A 105 -0.70 -3.17 -9.33
N PHE A 106 -1.92 -2.65 -9.43
CA PHE A 106 -2.82 -2.86 -10.54
C PHE A 106 -3.44 -1.53 -10.95
N TRP A 107 -4.14 -1.52 -12.08
CA TRP A 107 -4.80 -0.33 -12.60
C TRP A 107 -6.29 -0.60 -12.78
N ILE A 108 -7.09 0.44 -12.57
CA ILE A 108 -8.49 0.47 -12.98
C ILE A 108 -8.68 1.57 -14.00
N ARG A 109 -9.68 1.43 -14.86
CA ARG A 109 -10.08 2.49 -15.80
C ARG A 109 -11.57 2.78 -15.75
N THR A 110 -11.94 4.00 -16.15
CA THR A 110 -13.33 4.42 -16.32
C THR A 110 -14.02 3.65 -17.45
N VAL A 111 -15.35 3.59 -17.38
CA VAL A 111 -16.20 2.90 -18.38
C VAL A 111 -17.30 3.81 -18.94
N GLY A 112 -17.08 5.14 -18.91
CA GLY A 112 -18.03 6.13 -19.41
C GLY A 112 -19.27 6.34 -18.51
N LYS A 113 -19.19 5.96 -17.23
CA LYS A 113 -20.26 6.15 -16.24
C LYS A 113 -19.68 6.74 -14.96
N THR A 114 -20.44 7.64 -14.35
CA THR A 114 -20.08 8.30 -13.09
C THR A 114 -20.51 7.44 -11.89
N GLY A 115 -19.79 7.58 -10.78
CA GLY A 115 -20.11 6.94 -9.50
C GLY A 115 -18.88 6.50 -8.73
N THR A 116 -19.09 6.11 -7.47
CA THR A 116 -18.02 5.63 -6.60
C THR A 116 -17.67 4.18 -6.93
N VAL A 117 -16.38 3.92 -7.08
CA VAL A 117 -15.80 2.58 -7.23
C VAL A 117 -15.23 2.17 -5.88
N ARG A 118 -15.74 1.06 -5.33
CA ARG A 118 -15.19 0.39 -4.14
C ARG A 118 -14.26 -0.72 -4.59
N ILE A 119 -13.03 -0.68 -4.10
CA ILE A 119 -12.00 -1.66 -4.42
C ILE A 119 -11.64 -2.42 -3.15
N GLY A 120 -11.94 -3.72 -3.14
CA GLY A 120 -11.52 -4.65 -2.11
C GLY A 120 -10.29 -5.44 -2.55
N VAL A 121 -9.33 -5.58 -1.65
CA VAL A 121 -8.12 -6.40 -1.82
C VAL A 121 -8.14 -7.47 -0.74
N LEU A 122 -8.15 -8.73 -1.17
CA LEU A 122 -8.25 -9.89 -0.28
C LEU A 122 -6.93 -10.66 -0.33
N GLY A 123 -6.18 -10.66 0.76
CA GLY A 123 -5.08 -11.61 1.00
C GLY A 123 -5.57 -12.88 1.68
N VAL A 124 -4.63 -13.76 2.06
CA VAL A 124 -4.97 -15.04 2.72
C VAL A 124 -5.61 -14.82 4.09
N GLU A 125 -5.01 -13.95 4.92
CA GLU A 125 -5.48 -13.69 6.30
C GLU A 125 -5.87 -12.22 6.54
N SER A 126 -5.69 -11.37 5.53
CA SER A 126 -5.90 -9.93 5.67
C SER A 126 -6.68 -9.35 4.48
N LYS A 127 -7.29 -8.19 4.70
CA LYS A 127 -8.02 -7.45 3.66
C LYS A 127 -7.74 -5.96 3.76
N ALA A 128 -7.79 -5.28 2.63
CA ALA A 128 -7.75 -3.82 2.53
C ALA A 128 -8.83 -3.33 1.58
N GLU A 129 -9.26 -2.08 1.77
CA GLU A 129 -10.26 -1.44 0.93
C GLU A 129 -9.79 -0.02 0.60
N CYS A 130 -10.12 0.44 -0.60
CA CYS A 130 -9.99 1.84 -0.99
C CYS A 130 -11.12 2.23 -1.96
N THR A 131 -11.33 3.53 -2.14
CA THR A 131 -12.37 4.06 -3.02
C THR A 131 -11.78 5.04 -4.02
N VAL A 132 -12.38 5.08 -5.21
CA VAL A 132 -12.10 6.04 -6.27
C VAL A 132 -13.43 6.55 -6.81
N ASP A 133 -13.60 7.86 -6.90
CA ASP A 133 -14.81 8.47 -7.47
C ASP A 133 -14.63 8.73 -8.97
N VAL A 134 -15.55 8.23 -9.79
CA VAL A 134 -15.61 8.55 -11.21
C VAL A 134 -16.62 9.67 -11.42
N LYS A 135 -16.16 10.79 -11.97
CA LYS A 135 -16.96 11.97 -12.27
C LYS A 135 -17.26 12.11 -13.75
#